data_AF-A0A846KSM1-F1
#
_entry.id   AF-A0A846KSM1-F1
#
_cell.length_a   1.000
_cell.length_b   1.000
_cell.length_c   1.000
_cell.angle_alpha   90.00
_cell.angle_beta   90.00
_cell.angle_gamma   90.00
#
_symmetry.space_group_name_H-M   'P 1'
#
loop_
_entity.id
_entity.type
_entity.pdbx_description
1 polymer ?
#
loop_
_entity_poly.entity_id
_entity_poly.type
_entity_poly.pdbx_seq_one_letter_code
_entity_poly.pdbx_strand_id
1 'polypeptide(L)'
;KEEKIKKCLRYMKNRMNKFNYKNAIEQDLPIGSGEIESANKSIVQKRLKIPGAWWLPETVEHMLKLICLRENGGWESYWEDCYQKKINEAA
;
A
#
# COMPACT_ATOMS: atom_id res chain seq x y z
N LYS A 1 13.97 -28.11 16.02
CA LYS A 1 13.80 -27.92 14.55
C LYS A 1 12.45 -28.45 14.07
N GLU A 2 12.08 -29.67 14.45
CA GLU A 2 10.83 -30.35 14.05
C GLU A 2 9.54 -29.56 14.35
N GLU A 3 9.45 -28.94 15.53
CA GLU A 3 8.33 -28.06 15.92
C GLU A 3 8.07 -26.90 14.94
N LYS A 4 9.14 -26.28 14.40
CA LYS A 4 9.01 -25.19 13.43
C LYS A 4 8.45 -25.69 12.10
N ILE A 5 8.84 -26.89 11.68
CA ILE A 5 8.35 -27.53 10.45
C ILE A 5 6.86 -27.88 10.59
N LYS A 6 6.46 -28.47 11.72
CA LYS A 6 5.04 -28.78 12.02
C LYS A 6 4.17 -27.52 12.00
N LYS A 7 4.65 -26.42 12.59
CA LYS A 7 3.96 -25.11 12.55
C LYS A 7 3.84 -24.56 11.13
N CYS A 8 4.90 -24.62 10.33
CA CYS A 8 4.90 -24.18 8.93
C CYS A 8 3.90 -24.99 8.10
N LEU A 9 3.96 -26.33 8.18
CA LEU A 9 3.05 -27.22 7.47
C LEU A 9 1.58 -26.96 7.84
N ARG A 10 1.28 -26.77 9.12
CA ARG A 10 -0.06 -26.39 9.58
C ARG A 10 -0.50 -25.04 9.00
N TYR A 11 0.40 -24.06 8.99
CA TYR A 11 0.12 -22.72 8.42
C TYR A 11 -0.23 -22.80 6.93
N MET A 12 0.55 -23.56 6.16
CA MET A 12 0.35 -23.74 4.72
C MET A 12 -0.93 -24.53 4.42
N LYS A 13 -1.13 -25.67 5.09
CA LYS A 13 -2.34 -26.51 4.92
C LYS A 13 -3.63 -25.72 5.13
N ASN A 14 -3.67 -24.88 6.15
CA ASN A 14 -4.86 -24.07 6.47
C ASN A 14 -5.12 -22.92 5.48
N ARG A 15 -4.20 -22.65 4.53
CA ARG A 15 -4.27 -21.52 3.59
C ARG A 15 -4.11 -21.96 2.14
N MET A 16 -4.29 -23.25 1.84
CA MET A 16 -4.12 -23.76 0.48
C MET A 16 -4.94 -23.01 -0.57
N ASN A 17 -6.15 -22.58 -0.21
CA ASN A 17 -7.03 -21.77 -1.04
C ASN A 17 -6.55 -20.34 -1.31
N LYS A 18 -5.52 -19.86 -0.60
CA LYS A 18 -4.95 -18.51 -0.75
C LYS A 18 -3.72 -18.45 -1.66
N PHE A 19 -3.24 -19.59 -2.15
CA PHE A 19 -2.07 -19.66 -3.02
C PHE A 19 -2.40 -19.63 -4.52
N ASN A 20 -3.66 -19.35 -4.90
CA ASN A 20 -4.04 -19.23 -6.31
C ASN A 20 -3.60 -17.89 -6.91
N TYR A 21 -2.28 -17.66 -6.91
CA TYR A 21 -1.68 -16.43 -7.44
C TYR A 21 -1.93 -16.29 -8.92
N LYS A 22 -1.94 -17.39 -9.68
CA LYS A 22 -2.20 -17.35 -11.13
C LYS A 22 -3.55 -16.71 -11.43
N ASN A 23 -4.61 -17.17 -10.79
CA ASN A 23 -5.94 -16.61 -10.99
C ASN A 23 -6.04 -15.17 -10.48
N ALA A 24 -5.36 -14.84 -9.37
CA ALA A 24 -5.30 -13.46 -8.89
C ALA A 24 -4.65 -12.52 -9.92
N ILE A 25 -3.56 -12.94 -10.57
CA ILE A 25 -2.91 -12.17 -11.65
C ILE A 25 -3.84 -12.05 -12.86
N GLU A 26 -4.48 -13.15 -13.28
CA GLU A 26 -5.42 -13.14 -14.41
C GLU A 26 -6.63 -12.22 -14.18
N GLN A 27 -7.02 -12.01 -12.92
CA GLN A 27 -8.13 -11.14 -12.52
C GLN A 27 -7.67 -9.73 -12.11
N ASP A 28 -6.39 -9.40 -12.27
CA ASP A 28 -5.79 -8.12 -11.84
C ASP A 28 -6.06 -7.80 -10.34
N LEU A 29 -6.13 -8.85 -9.51
CA LEU A 29 -6.34 -8.72 -8.08
C LEU A 29 -5.04 -8.35 -7.36
N PRO A 30 -5.10 -7.52 -6.30
CA PRO A 30 -3.93 -7.14 -5.54
C PRO A 30 -3.30 -8.35 -4.84
N ILE A 31 -1.98 -8.49 -4.96
CA ILE A 31 -1.20 -9.58 -4.37
C ILE A 31 -0.32 -9.02 -3.27
N GLY A 32 -0.46 -9.58 -2.06
CA GLY A 32 0.47 -9.31 -0.95
C GLY A 32 1.76 -10.10 -1.14
N SER A 33 2.66 -9.60 -1.99
CA SER A 33 4.01 -10.15 -2.11
C SER A 33 4.94 -9.59 -1.01
N GLY A 34 6.12 -10.19 -0.83
CA GLY A 34 7.09 -9.69 0.14
C GLY A 34 7.55 -8.26 -0.17
N GLU A 35 7.62 -7.90 -1.46
CA GLU A 35 7.91 -6.56 -1.94
C GLU A 35 6.81 -5.57 -1.53
N ILE A 36 5.53 -5.94 -1.70
CA ILE A 36 4.39 -5.11 -1.27
C ILE A 36 4.37 -4.94 0.24
N GLU A 37 4.61 -6.02 1.01
CA GLU A 37 4.69 -5.94 2.47
C GLU A 37 5.85 -5.05 2.94
N SER A 38 7.00 -5.16 2.27
CA SER A 38 8.18 -4.34 2.52
C SER A 38 7.91 -2.86 2.22
N ALA A 39 7.34 -2.56 1.05
CA ALA A 39 6.95 -1.20 0.65
C ALA A 39 5.92 -0.60 1.63
N ASN A 40 4.91 -1.36 2.04
CA ASN A 40 3.96 -0.92 3.05
C ASN A 40 4.66 -0.57 4.38
N LYS A 41 5.66 -1.35 4.78
CA LYS A 41 6.44 -1.07 5.99
C LYS A 41 7.35 0.16 5.85
N SER A 42 8.02 0.34 4.71
CA SER A 42 9.00 1.41 4.51
C SER A 42 8.37 2.75 4.13
N ILE A 43 7.27 2.73 3.38
CA ILE A 43 6.60 3.92 2.84
C ILE A 43 5.41 4.31 3.72
N VAL A 44 4.42 3.43 3.82
CA VAL A 44 3.12 3.76 4.45
C VAL A 44 3.27 3.90 5.96
N GLN A 45 3.84 2.90 6.63
CA GLN A 45 3.98 2.92 8.09
C GLN A 45 4.89 4.04 8.60
N LYS A 46 5.89 4.44 7.80
CA LYS A 46 6.83 5.52 8.16
C LYS A 46 6.12 6.85 8.44
N ARG A 47 4.95 7.09 7.81
CA ARG A 47 4.18 8.32 8.00
C ARG A 47 2.85 8.12 8.72
N LEU A 48 2.15 7.01 8.46
CA LEU A 48 0.82 6.77 9.03
C LEU A 48 0.88 6.12 10.42
N LYS A 49 1.94 5.37 10.74
CA LYS A 49 2.08 4.60 11.99
C LYS A 49 3.16 5.18 12.91
N ILE A 50 3.17 6.50 13.05
CA ILE A 50 4.05 7.21 13.99
C ILE A 50 3.34 7.40 15.35
N PRO A 51 4.10 7.53 16.47
CA PRO A 51 3.50 7.82 17.77
C PRO A 51 2.64 9.08 17.73
N GLY A 52 1.44 9.00 18.29
CA GLY A 52 0.50 10.14 18.34
C GLY A 52 -0.24 10.43 17.03
N ALA A 53 -0.08 9.61 15.98
CA ALA A 53 -0.90 9.73 14.78
C ALA A 53 -2.30 9.12 15.00
N TRP A 54 -3.32 9.94 14.75
CA TRP A 54 -4.72 9.54 14.72
C TRP A 54 -5.29 9.96 13.38
N TRP A 55 -5.95 9.04 12.69
CA TRP A 55 -6.49 9.28 11.37
C TRP A 55 -7.97 8.96 11.35
N LEU A 56 -8.72 9.81 10.67
CA LEU A 56 -10.09 9.51 10.30
C LEU A 56 -10.08 8.61 9.06
N PRO A 57 -10.99 7.62 8.94
CA PRO A 57 -11.08 6.77 7.76
C PRO A 57 -11.23 7.56 6.45
N GLU A 58 -11.88 8.72 6.51
CA GLU A 58 -12.14 9.56 5.34
C GLU A 58 -10.88 10.34 4.91
N THR A 59 -9.96 10.63 5.83
CA THR A 59 -8.76 11.45 5.55
C THR A 59 -7.50 10.62 5.36
N VAL A 60 -7.44 9.41 5.93
CA VAL A 60 -6.26 8.53 5.83
C VAL A 60 -5.94 8.14 4.40
N GLU A 61 -6.97 7.94 3.57
CA GLU A 61 -6.80 7.56 2.16
C GLU A 61 -6.14 8.69 1.36
N HIS A 62 -6.53 9.94 1.61
CA HIS A 62 -5.92 11.12 0.98
C HIS A 62 -4.45 11.22 1.35
N MET A 63 -4.11 11.03 2.62
CA MET A 63 -2.72 11.04 3.07
C MET A 63 -1.91 9.90 2.43
N LEU A 64 -2.49 8.70 2.34
CA LEU A 64 -1.86 7.55 1.69
C LEU A 64 -1.53 7.84 0.22
N LYS A 65 -2.48 8.42 -0.52
CA LYS A 65 -2.29 8.82 -1.93
C LYS A 65 -1.13 9.82 -2.07
N LEU A 66 -1.06 10.82 -1.20
CA LEU A 66 0.04 11.81 -1.21
C LEU A 66 1.40 11.18 -0.93
N ILE A 67 1.48 10.24 0.01
CA ILE A 67 2.72 9.51 0.31
C ILE A 67 3.16 8.69 -0.92
N CYS A 68 2.26 7.91 -1.50
CA CYS A 68 2.57 7.10 -2.68
C CYS A 68 3.00 7.96 -3.88
N LEU A 69 2.29 9.06 -4.14
CA LEU A 69 2.63 10.01 -5.19
C LEU A 69 4.04 10.57 -5.03
N ARG A 70 4.39 10.95 -3.80
CA ARG A 70 5.71 11.52 -3.48
C ARG A 70 6.83 10.50 -3.69
N GLU A 71 6.67 9.27 -3.20
CA GLU A 71 7.68 8.22 -3.39
C GLU A 71 7.80 7.79 -4.87
N ASN A 72 6.75 7.94 -5.66
CA ASN A 72 6.76 7.69 -7.10
C ASN A 72 7.33 8.87 -7.93
N GLY A 73 7.81 9.95 -7.28
CA GLY A 73 8.40 11.11 -7.97
C GLY A 73 7.39 12.02 -8.68
N GLY A 74 6.09 11.89 -8.39
CA GLY A 74 5.04 12.70 -9.01
C GLY A 74 4.70 13.98 -8.23
N TRP A 75 5.53 14.37 -7.25
CA TRP A 75 5.21 15.46 -6.33
C TRP A 75 5.14 16.81 -7.04
N GLU A 76 6.15 17.12 -7.83
CA GLU A 76 6.29 18.38 -8.56
C GLU A 76 5.15 18.53 -9.59
N SER A 77 4.93 17.48 -10.41
CA SER A 77 3.85 17.47 -11.41
C SER A 77 2.47 17.66 -10.78
N TYR A 78 2.21 17.04 -9.63
CA TYR A 78 0.93 17.21 -8.95
C TYR A 78 0.69 18.66 -8.51
N TRP A 79 1.71 19.32 -7.96
CA TRP A 79 1.58 20.72 -7.57
C TRP A 79 1.41 21.64 -8.77
N GLU A 80 2.16 21.40 -9.84
CA GLU A 80 2.02 22.16 -11.10
C GLU A 80 0.59 22.04 -11.65
N ASP A 81 0.03 20.83 -11.70
CA ASP A 81 -1.36 20.60 -12.11
C ASP A 81 -2.37 21.31 -11.20
N CYS A 82 -2.13 21.28 -9.87
CA CYS A 82 -2.98 21.98 -8.91
C CYS A 82 -2.95 23.50 -9.10
N TYR A 83 -1.77 24.08 -9.34
CA TYR A 83 -1.63 25.52 -9.60
C TYR A 83 -2.30 25.90 -10.93
N GLN A 84 -2.10 25.11 -11.98
CA GLN A 84 -2.69 25.39 -13.28
C GLN A 84 -4.22 25.32 -13.25
N LYS A 85 -4.79 24.33 -12.54
CA LYS A 85 -6.24 24.25 -12.31
C LYS A 85 -6.78 25.49 -11.62
N LYS A 86 -6.12 25.96 -10.55
CA LYS A 86 -6.54 27.18 -9.85
C LYS A 86 -6.48 28.43 -10.72
N ILE A 87 -5.47 28.55 -11.57
CA ILE A 87 -5.36 29.67 -12.52
C ILE A 87 -6.52 29.62 -13.53
N ASN A 88 -6.82 28.44 -14.07
CA ASN A 88 -7.89 28.27 -15.03
C ASN A 88 -9.30 28.47 -14.43
N GLU A 89 -9.49 28.17 -13.15
CA GLU A 89 -10.75 28.42 -12.44
C GLU A 89 -10.97 29.91 -12.10
N ALA A 90 -9.89 30.69 -12.04
CA ALA A 90 -9.92 32.11 -11.72
C ALA A 90 -10.00 33.02 -12.96
N ALA A 91 -9.84 32.46 -14.16
CA ALA A 91 -9.93 33.13 -15.46
C ALA A 91 -11.32 32.97 -16.08
#